data_AF-A0A4V1UN34-F1
#
_entry.id   AF-A0A4V1UN34-F1
#
_cell.length_a   1.000
_cell.length_b   1.000
_cell.length_c   1.000
_cell.angle_alpha   90.00
_cell.angle_beta   90.00
_cell.angle_gamma   90.00
#
_symmetry.space_group_name_H-M   'P 1'
#
loop_
_entity.id
_entity.type
_entity.pdbx_description
1 polymer ?
#
loop_
_entity_poly.entity_id
_entity_poly.type
_entity_poly.pdbx_seq_one_letter_code
_entity_poly.pdbx_strand_id
1 'polypeptide(L)'
;MVAYWTFACSNCDANIPSYARLLAKYRPKGVEMISVHGPQMKIERNLEGVKKHIAKYRIDYPVVIDNDNANWNRWHVLVWPTLYVVDGEAEIGNLLDGPLAAK
;
A
#
# COMPACT_ATOMS: atom_id res chain seq x y z
N MET A 1 7.19 -4.30 4.99
CA MET A 1 5.81 -3.77 5.03
C MET A 1 5.12 -4.02 3.71
N VAL A 2 3.83 -4.35 3.74
CA VAL A 2 2.99 -4.53 2.54
C VAL A 2 1.79 -3.61 2.61
N ALA A 3 1.72 -2.62 1.72
CA ALA A 3 0.67 -1.61 1.70
C ALA A 3 -0.32 -1.86 0.57
N TYR A 4 -1.59 -2.07 0.91
CA TYR A 4 -2.69 -2.23 -0.03
C TYR A 4 -3.39 -0.88 -0.26
N TRP A 5 -3.46 -0.45 -1.52
CA TRP A 5 -4.15 0.79 -1.94
C TRP A 5 -4.82 0.67 -3.32
N THR A 6 -5.68 1.64 -3.64
CA THR A 6 -6.19 1.87 -5.00
C THR A 6 -6.07 3.34 -5.38
N PHE A 7 -5.81 3.66 -6.65
CA PHE A 7 -5.79 5.07 -7.09
C PHE A 7 -7.22 5.59 -7.23
N ALA A 8 -7.50 6.81 -6.76
CA ALA A 8 -8.83 7.42 -6.57
C ALA A 8 -9.52 7.16 -5.21
N CYS A 9 -8.82 6.52 -4.27
CA CYS A 9 -9.24 6.39 -2.88
C CYS A 9 -8.64 7.52 -2.02
N SER A 10 -9.47 8.47 -1.56
CA SER A 10 -9.00 9.61 -0.74
C SER A 10 -8.36 9.18 0.59
N ASN A 11 -8.87 8.11 1.20
CA ASN A 11 -8.26 7.53 2.41
C ASN A 11 -6.86 6.99 2.12
N CYS A 12 -6.65 6.40 0.95
CA CYS A 12 -5.35 5.86 0.53
C CYS A 12 -4.36 7.01 0.33
N ASP A 13 -4.77 8.07 -0.37
CA ASP A 13 -3.99 9.30 -0.56
C ASP A 13 -3.53 9.90 0.79
N ALA A 14 -4.44 9.96 1.77
CA ALA A 14 -4.16 10.50 3.10
C ALA A 14 -3.09 9.69 3.88
N ASN A 15 -2.87 8.42 3.53
CA ASN A 15 -1.93 7.53 4.22
C ASN A 15 -0.52 7.53 3.63
N ILE A 16 -0.36 7.95 2.37
CA ILE A 16 0.94 7.95 1.70
C ILE A 16 2.02 8.70 2.50
N PRO A 17 1.76 9.89 3.09
CA PRO A 17 2.76 10.56 3.92
C PRO A 17 3.18 9.75 5.14
N SER A 18 2.24 9.02 5.77
CA SER A 18 2.52 8.14 6.90
C SER A 18 3.39 6.97 6.50
N TYR A 19 3.14 6.36 5.34
CA TYR A 19 4.00 5.29 4.79
C TYR A 19 5.42 5.77 4.51
N ALA A 20 5.58 6.95 3.90
CA ALA A 20 6.88 7.55 3.66
C ALA A 20 7.66 7.80 4.98
N ARG A 21 6.99 8.33 6.02
CA ARG A 21 7.60 8.53 7.35
C ARG A 21 8.01 7.20 8.00
N LEU A 22 7.15 6.18 7.95
CA LEU A 22 7.44 4.86 8.51
C LEU A 22 8.62 4.21 7.79
N LEU A 23 8.62 4.22 6.46
CA LEU A 23 9.70 3.67 5.66
C LEU A 23 11.03 4.39 5.94
N ALA A 24 11.05 5.72 5.94
CA ALA A 24 12.26 6.48 6.27
C ALA A 24 12.80 6.15 7.68
N LYS A 25 11.90 5.98 8.67
CA LYS A 25 12.27 5.64 10.05
C LYS A 25 12.85 4.23 10.19
N TYR A 26 12.29 3.25 9.47
CA TYR A 26 12.62 1.84 9.67
C TYR A 26 13.52 1.23 8.59
N ARG A 27 13.72 1.89 7.45
CA ARG A 27 14.66 1.45 6.41
C ARG A 27 16.10 1.28 6.91
N PRO A 28 16.66 2.18 7.75
CA PRO A 28 17.98 1.95 8.37
C PRO A 28 18.04 0.71 9.29
N LYS A 29 16.88 0.18 9.69
CA LYS A 29 16.74 -1.04 10.51
C LYS A 29 16.41 -2.28 9.68
N GLY A 30 16.54 -2.21 8.35
CA GLY A 30 16.30 -3.33 7.44
C GLY A 30 14.84 -3.52 7.01
N VAL A 31 13.94 -2.57 7.30
CA VAL A 31 12.54 -2.66 6.84
C VAL A 31 12.40 -2.05 5.46
N GLU A 32 11.92 -2.85 4.50
CA GLU A 32 11.51 -2.38 3.18
C GLU A 32 9.99 -2.33 3.02
N MET A 33 9.54 -1.69 1.95
CA MET A 33 8.13 -1.62 1.57
C MET A 33 7.91 -2.17 0.16
N ILE A 34 6.87 -2.98 0.02
CA ILE A 34 6.23 -3.29 -1.26
C ILE A 34 4.78 -2.82 -1.13
N SER A 35 4.23 -2.23 -2.17
CA SER A 35 2.81 -1.89 -2.19
C SER A 35 2.08 -2.68 -3.27
N VAL A 36 0.79 -2.92 -3.04
CA VAL A 36 -0.09 -3.66 -3.94
C VAL A 36 -1.23 -2.73 -4.31
N HIS A 37 -1.28 -2.38 -5.60
CA HIS A 37 -2.38 -1.64 -6.19
C HIS A 37 -3.45 -2.62 -6.68
N GLY A 38 -4.64 -2.61 -6.08
CA GLY A 38 -5.80 -3.41 -6.52
C GLY A 38 -6.99 -2.52 -6.88
N PRO A 39 -7.71 -2.75 -7.98
CA PRO A 39 -8.81 -1.89 -8.42
C PRO A 39 -10.11 -2.16 -7.63
N GLN A 40 -10.70 -1.10 -7.11
CA GLN A 40 -12.09 -0.99 -6.65
C GLN A 40 -13.04 -0.61 -7.79
N MET A 41 -12.59 0.22 -8.74
CA MET A 41 -13.36 0.67 -9.91
C MET A 41 -12.70 0.28 -11.23
N LYS A 42 -13.49 0.22 -12.32
CA LYS A 42 -12.97 -0.15 -13.66
C LYS A 42 -11.84 0.76 -14.14
N ILE A 43 -11.91 2.06 -13.84
CA ILE A 43 -10.88 3.03 -14.24
C ILE A 43 -9.53 2.70 -13.60
N GLU A 44 -9.54 2.06 -12.43
CA GLU A 44 -8.36 1.79 -11.62
C GLU A 44 -7.50 0.65 -12.19
N ARG A 45 -8.05 -0.13 -13.13
CA ARG A 45 -7.29 -1.13 -13.89
C ARG A 45 -6.30 -0.53 -14.89
N ASN A 46 -6.43 0.76 -15.20
CA ASN A 46 -5.60 1.42 -16.18
C ASN A 46 -4.21 1.73 -15.61
N LEU A 47 -3.18 1.06 -16.14
CA LEU A 47 -1.79 1.20 -15.73
C LEU A 47 -1.27 2.65 -15.82
N GLU A 48 -1.69 3.43 -16.81
CA GLU A 48 -1.28 4.83 -16.94
C GLU A 48 -1.87 5.70 -15.82
N GLY A 49 -3.06 5.36 -15.34
CA GLY A 49 -3.63 5.96 -14.13
C GLY A 49 -2.79 5.66 -12.89
N VAL A 50 -2.38 4.40 -12.71
CA VAL A 50 -1.49 3.99 -11.61
C VAL A 50 -0.16 4.74 -11.68
N LYS A 51 0.49 4.78 -12.85
CA LYS A 51 1.78 5.48 -13.03
C LYS A 51 1.69 6.97 -12.74
N LYS A 52 0.62 7.64 -13.20
CA LYS A 52 0.37 9.05 -12.88
C LYS A 52 0.22 9.26 -11.38
N HIS A 53 -0.44 8.35 -10.69
CA HIS A 53 -0.60 8.41 -9.23
C HIS A 53 0.74 8.24 -8.50
N ILE A 54 1.54 7.24 -8.89
CA ILE A 54 2.90 6.99 -8.37
C ILE A 54 3.76 8.25 -8.54
N ALA A 55 3.74 8.86 -9.73
CA ALA A 55 4.50 10.08 -10.00
C ALA A 55 4.01 11.28 -9.16
N LYS A 56 2.69 11.48 -9.07
CA LYS A 56 2.08 12.57 -8.27
C LYS A 56 2.53 12.53 -6.82
N TYR A 57 2.56 11.33 -6.22
CA TYR A 57 2.87 11.14 -4.82
C TYR A 57 4.33 10.78 -4.54
N ARG A 58 5.17 10.70 -5.58
CA ARG A 58 6.60 10.32 -5.49
C ARG A 58 6.79 9.00 -4.73
N ILE A 59 5.94 8.02 -5.03
CA ILE A 59 6.08 6.67 -4.48
C ILE A 59 7.38 6.06 -5.03
N ASP A 60 8.34 5.80 -4.14
CA ASP A 60 9.70 5.36 -4.46
C ASP A 60 9.97 3.89 -4.10
N TYR A 61 8.96 3.20 -3.57
CA TYR A 61 8.99 1.77 -3.28
C TYR A 61 8.25 0.96 -4.37
N PRO A 62 8.59 -0.33 -4.55
CA PRO A 62 7.94 -1.19 -5.53
C PRO A 62 6.41 -1.21 -5.43
N VAL A 63 5.75 -1.23 -6.58
CA VAL A 63 4.29 -1.31 -6.71
C VAL A 63 3.93 -2.52 -7.56
N VAL A 64 3.18 -3.46 -6.98
CA VAL A 64 2.57 -4.59 -7.66
C VAL A 64 1.23 -4.15 -8.25
N ILE A 65 0.96 -4.53 -9.50
CA ILE A 65 -0.32 -4.31 -10.17
C ILE A 65 -1.18 -5.57 -10.02
N ASP A 66 -2.17 -5.52 -9.14
CA ASP A 66 -3.05 -6.65 -8.79
C ASP A 66 -4.44 -6.47 -9.41
N ASN A 67 -4.50 -6.32 -10.74
CA ASN A 67 -5.75 -6.00 -11.46
C ASN A 67 -6.87 -7.04 -11.30
N ASP A 68 -6.52 -8.27 -10.95
CA ASP A 68 -7.45 -9.38 -10.71
C ASP A 68 -7.72 -9.62 -9.23
N ASN A 69 -7.21 -8.75 -8.33
CA ASN A 69 -7.34 -8.84 -6.88
C ASN A 69 -6.88 -10.21 -6.32
N ALA A 70 -5.91 -10.86 -6.97
CA ALA A 70 -5.42 -12.18 -6.57
C ALA A 70 -4.65 -12.10 -5.24
N ASN A 71 -3.82 -11.07 -5.07
CA ASN A 71 -3.10 -10.82 -3.82
C ASN A 71 -4.05 -10.30 -2.74
N TRP A 72 -4.95 -9.37 -3.08
CA TRP A 72 -6.00 -8.90 -2.18
C TRP A 72 -6.77 -10.06 -1.52
N ASN A 73 -7.24 -11.01 -2.34
CA ASN A 73 -7.97 -12.19 -1.85
C ASN A 73 -7.07 -13.11 -1.03
N ARG A 74 -5.83 -13.37 -1.48
CA ARG A 74 -4.88 -14.26 -0.80
C ARG A 74 -4.46 -13.73 0.58
N TRP A 75 -4.37 -12.41 0.74
CA TRP A 75 -3.99 -11.76 1.99
C TRP A 75 -5.20 -11.44 2.87
N HIS A 76 -6.40 -11.81 2.44
CA HIS A 76 -7.65 -11.57 3.15
C HIS A 76 -7.83 -10.09 3.52
N VAL A 77 -7.47 -9.19 2.60
CA VAL A 77 -7.63 -7.75 2.81
C VAL A 77 -9.12 -7.40 2.75
N LEU A 78 -9.59 -6.58 3.70
CA LEU A 78 -11.01 -6.27 3.84
C LEU A 78 -11.34 -4.81 3.51
N VAL A 79 -10.40 -3.89 3.71
CA VAL A 79 -10.64 -2.45 3.61
C VAL A 79 -9.49 -1.74 2.92
N TRP A 80 -9.79 -0.60 2.30
CA TRP A 80 -8.77 0.30 1.77
C TRP A 80 -8.57 1.51 2.70
N PRO A 81 -7.31 1.93 2.94
CA PRO A 81 -6.09 1.14 2.78
C PRO A 81 -5.91 0.14 3.94
N THR A 82 -5.05 -0.86 3.72
CA THR A 82 -4.56 -1.76 4.78
C THR A 82 -3.03 -1.85 4.69
N LEU A 83 -2.36 -1.81 5.84
CA LEU A 83 -0.91 -1.98 5.95
C LEU A 83 -0.58 -3.22 6.80
N TYR A 84 0.13 -4.17 6.22
CA TYR A 84 0.69 -5.31 6.94
C TYR A 84 2.16 -5.04 7.30
N VAL A 85 2.52 -5.29 8.55
CA VAL A 85 3.92 -5.43 8.97
C VAL A 85 4.23 -6.91 9.09
N VAL A 86 5.17 -7.37 8.27
CA VAL A 86 5.61 -8.76 8.18
C VAL A 86 7.03 -8.83 8.70
N ASP A 87 7.32 -9.77 9.59
CA ASP A 87 8.66 -10.01 10.12
C ASP A 87 9.48 -10.98 9.25
N GLY A 88 10.69 -11.31 9.70
CA GLY A 88 11.60 -12.19 8.97
C GLY A 88 11.16 -13.65 8.87
N GLU A 89 10.19 -14.07 9.69
CA GLU A 89 9.61 -15.42 9.68
C GLU A 89 8.34 -15.48 8.82
N ALA A 90 8.02 -14.39 8.12
CA ALA A 90 6.79 -14.18 7.36
C ALA A 90 5.51 -14.23 8.20
N GLU A 91 5.62 -14.01 9.51
CA GLU A 91 4.46 -13.82 10.37
C GLU A 91 3.96 -12.38 10.28
N ILE A 92 2.64 -12.21 10.35
CA ILE A 92 2.00 -10.88 10.36
C ILE A 92 2.03 -10.37 11.80
N GLY A 93 3.08 -9.62 12.14
CA GLY A 93 3.30 -9.13 13.50
C GLY A 93 2.36 -7.99 13.91
N ASN A 94 1.92 -7.13 12.98
CA ASN A 94 0.92 -6.09 13.25
C ASN A 94 0.08 -5.79 11.99
N LEU A 95 -1.26 -5.83 12.16
CA LEU A 95 -2.25 -5.40 11.17
C LEU A 95 -2.71 -3.98 11.49
N LEU A 96 -2.60 -3.07 10.53
CA LEU A 96 -3.17 -1.74 10.61
C LEU A 96 -4.23 -1.59 9.51
N ASP A 97 -5.50 -1.66 9.93
CA ASP A 97 -6.66 -1.45 9.06
C ASP A 97 -7.15 0.00 9.15
N GLY A 98 -7.39 0.61 7.99
CA GLY A 98 -7.93 1.96 7.89
C GLY A 98 -6.86 3.07 8.02
N PRO A 99 -7.30 4.34 8.04
CA PRO A 99 -6.38 5.46 7.93
C PRO A 99 -5.46 5.61 9.16
N LEU A 100 -4.15 5.63 8.91
CA LEU A 100 -3.12 5.99 9.86
C LEU A 100 -3.28 7.48 10.20
N ALA A 101 -3.93 7.75 11.32
CA ALA A 101 -4.05 9.11 11.85
C ALA A 101 -2.66 9.77 11.94
N ALA A 102 -2.50 10.89 11.25
CA ALA A 102 -1.34 11.75 11.42
C ALA A 102 -1.45 12.44 12.78
N LYS A 103 -0.56 12.08 13.71
CA LYS A 103 -0.17 12.99 14.80
C LYS A 103 0.98 13.85 14.30
#